data_AF-R5C792-F1
#
_entry.id   AF-R5C792-F1
#
_cell.length_a   1.000
_cell.length_b   1.000
_cell.length_c   1.000
_cell.angle_alpha   90.00
_cell.angle_beta   90.00
_cell.angle_gamma   90.00
#
_symmetry.space_group_name_H-M   'P 1'
#
loop_
_entity.id
_entity.type
_entity.pdbx_description
1 polymer ?
#
loop_
_entity_poly.entity_id
_entity_poly.type
_entity_poly.pdbx_seq_one_letter_code
_entity_poly.pdbx_strand_id
1 'polypeptide(L)'
;MTLVLCSCSKQQKAESVINDFLEANLQASDYTVSFSDIDSTRYVSDSIVNIMRAEALKNKMFKKGIKYAGKSKQYIYTRVTICIDNDTTSHTFYLTPDMNQVVSFKAN
;
A
#
# COMPACT_ATOMS: atom_id res chain seq x y z
N MET A 1 19.34 9.81 27.39
CA MET A 1 17.96 9.47 26.99
C MET A 1 17.88 9.57 25.48
N THR A 2 17.96 8.44 24.78
CA THR A 2 18.00 8.39 23.31
C THR A 2 16.57 8.30 22.79
N LEU A 3 16.11 9.31 22.03
CA LEU A 3 14.79 9.31 21.39
C LEU A 3 14.71 8.19 20.34
N VAL A 4 13.97 7.13 20.64
CA VAL A 4 13.51 6.13 19.66
C VAL A 4 12.03 6.41 19.39
N LEU A 5 11.71 7.47 18.64
CA LEU A 5 10.33 7.88 18.31
C LEU A 5 10.08 8.04 16.79
N CYS A 6 11.09 7.79 15.95
CA CYS A 6 10.97 8.04 14.51
C CYS A 6 10.37 6.89 13.69
N SER A 7 10.44 5.63 14.16
CA SER A 7 9.88 4.49 13.42
C SER A 7 8.36 4.39 13.58
N CYS A 8 7.86 4.54 14.81
CA CYS A 8 6.43 4.45 15.12
C CYS A 8 5.60 5.51 14.36
N SER A 9 6.13 6.74 14.24
CA SER A 9 5.47 7.82 13.50
C SER A 9 5.42 7.59 11.99
N LYS A 10 6.47 7.00 11.40
CA LYS A 10 6.48 6.66 9.96
C LYS A 10 5.57 5.48 9.65
N GLN A 11 5.60 4.44 10.48
CA GLN A 11 4.71 3.28 10.37
C GLN A 11 3.25 3.74 10.43
N GLN A 12 2.86 4.48 11.48
CA GLN A 12 1.50 5.02 11.63
C GLN A 12 1.05 5.85 10.42
N LYS A 13 1.96 6.66 9.85
CA LYS A 13 1.67 7.45 8.66
C LYS A 13 1.41 6.57 7.43
N ALA A 14 2.23 5.54 7.21
CA ALA A 14 2.03 4.60 6.11
C ALA A 14 0.71 3.83 6.24
N GLU A 15 0.40 3.37 7.46
CA GLU A 15 -0.87 2.69 7.77
C GLU A 15 -2.06 3.59 7.50
N SER A 16 -2.02 4.86 7.94
CA SER A 16 -3.09 5.84 7.69
C SER A 16 -3.33 6.05 6.19
N VAL A 17 -2.26 6.26 5.39
CA VAL A 17 -2.38 6.47 3.94
C VAL A 17 -2.94 5.24 3.24
N ILE A 18 -2.57 4.04 3.69
CA ILE A 18 -3.10 2.81 3.12
C ILE A 18 -4.56 2.61 3.52
N ASN A 19 -4.94 2.87 4.77
CA ASN A 19 -6.34 2.80 5.21
C ASN A 19 -7.22 3.74 4.39
N ASP A 20 -6.82 5.01 4.22
CA ASP A 20 -7.55 5.96 3.36
C ASP A 20 -7.68 5.45 1.92
N PHE A 21 -6.63 4.81 1.41
CA PHE A 21 -6.65 4.20 0.09
C PHE A 21 -7.59 2.99 0.03
N LEU A 22 -7.62 2.13 1.04
CA LEU A 22 -8.49 0.96 1.11
C LEU A 22 -9.96 1.39 1.22
N GLU A 23 -10.29 2.33 2.10
CA GLU A 23 -11.64 2.91 2.21
C GLU A 23 -12.15 3.46 0.87
N ALA A 24 -11.30 4.19 0.15
CA ALA A 24 -11.67 4.73 -1.14
C ALA A 24 -11.84 3.66 -2.22
N ASN A 25 -11.01 2.60 -2.21
CA ASN A 25 -10.83 1.72 -3.37
C ASN A 25 -11.23 0.26 -3.18
N LEU A 26 -11.45 -0.26 -1.97
CA LEU A 26 -12.01 -1.61 -1.78
C LEU A 26 -13.48 -1.64 -2.18
N GLN A 27 -13.92 -2.78 -2.72
CA GLN A 27 -15.34 -3.02 -2.99
C GLN A 27 -16.12 -3.38 -1.71
N ALA A 28 -15.48 -4.09 -0.78
CA ALA A 28 -16.08 -4.44 0.50
C ALA A 28 -16.08 -3.23 1.45
N SER A 29 -17.14 -3.14 2.27
CA SER A 29 -17.29 -2.10 3.30
C SER A 29 -16.87 -2.56 4.70
N ASP A 30 -16.78 -3.87 4.92
CA ASP A 30 -16.34 -4.46 6.19
C ASP A 30 -15.12 -5.34 5.94
N TYR A 31 -14.02 -5.02 6.62
CA TYR A 31 -12.74 -5.70 6.48
C TYR A 31 -11.85 -5.39 7.69
N THR A 32 -10.89 -6.26 7.95
CA THR A 32 -9.81 -6.00 8.91
C THR A 32 -8.47 -5.97 8.19
N VAL A 33 -7.53 -5.20 8.73
CA VAL A 33 -6.19 -5.04 8.18
C VAL A 33 -5.12 -5.25 9.23
N SER A 34 -4.00 -5.81 8.80
CA SER A 34 -2.77 -5.84 9.59
C SER A 34 -1.58 -5.50 8.69
N PHE A 35 -0.59 -4.86 9.29
CA PHE A 35 0.57 -4.31 8.60
C PHE A 35 1.85 -4.98 9.10
N SER A 36 2.75 -5.24 8.17
CA SER A 36 4.15 -5.50 8.49
C SER A 36 4.92 -4.19 8.65
N ASP A 37 6.14 -4.28 9.14
CA ASP A 37 7.06 -3.14 9.20
C ASP A 37 7.26 -2.52 7.80
N ILE A 38 7.38 -1.20 7.76
CA ILE A 38 7.78 -0.47 6.57
C ILE A 38 9.28 -0.63 6.29
N ASP A 39 9.62 -0.64 5.01
CA ASP A 39 10.99 -0.52 4.50
C ASP A 39 10.99 0.32 3.23
N SER A 40 12.17 0.58 2.64
CA SER A 40 12.31 1.37 1.43
C SER A 40 13.02 0.59 0.32
N THR A 41 12.68 0.89 -0.93
CA THR A 41 13.28 0.23 -2.08
C THR A 41 13.52 1.20 -3.23
N ARG A 42 14.59 0.95 -4.00
CA ARG A 42 14.89 1.61 -5.28
C ARG A 42 14.82 0.65 -6.46
N TYR A 43 14.43 -0.60 -6.22
CA TYR A 43 14.41 -1.67 -7.22
C TYR A 43 13.11 -1.76 -8.02
N VAL A 44 12.10 -0.97 -7.64
CA VAL A 44 10.83 -0.89 -8.37
C VAL A 44 10.99 0.17 -9.48
N SER A 45 11.11 -0.28 -10.73
CA SER A 45 11.18 0.62 -11.87
C SER A 45 9.80 1.08 -12.34
N ASP A 46 9.77 2.11 -13.18
CA ASP A 46 8.54 2.63 -13.79
C ASP A 46 7.74 1.58 -14.56
N SER A 47 8.43 0.62 -15.19
CA SER A 47 7.80 -0.49 -15.89
C SER A 47 7.14 -1.46 -14.91
N ILE A 48 7.81 -1.77 -13.80
CA ILE A 48 7.23 -2.62 -12.75
C ILE A 48 6.01 -1.95 -12.13
N VAL A 49 6.04 -0.62 -11.87
CA VAL A 49 4.86 0.13 -11.39
C VAL A 49 3.69 0.00 -12.36
N ASN A 50 3.93 0.14 -13.66
CA ASN A 50 2.88 0.01 -14.67
C ASN A 50 2.28 -1.41 -14.68
N ILE A 51 3.12 -2.45 -14.57
CA ILE A 51 2.66 -3.84 -14.48
C ILE A 51 1.80 -4.03 -13.22
N MET A 52 2.26 -3.56 -12.05
CA MET A 52 1.48 -3.63 -10.81
C MET A 52 0.10 -2.97 -10.95
N ARG A 53 0.03 -1.78 -11.56
CA ARG A 53 -1.24 -1.09 -11.82
C ARG A 53 -2.13 -1.85 -12.80
N ALA A 54 -1.55 -2.45 -13.85
CA ALA A 54 -2.31 -3.26 -14.81
C ALA A 54 -2.88 -4.53 -14.15
N GLU A 55 -2.15 -5.18 -13.25
CA GLU A 55 -2.66 -6.31 -12.48
C GLU A 55 -3.71 -5.87 -11.44
N ALA A 56 -3.53 -4.71 -10.81
CA ALA A 56 -4.54 -4.15 -9.91
C ALA A 56 -5.89 -3.92 -10.59
N LEU A 57 -5.91 -3.54 -11.88
CA LEU A 57 -7.17 -3.40 -12.65
C LEU A 57 -7.93 -4.72 -12.84
N LYS A 58 -7.22 -5.85 -12.77
CA LYS A 58 -7.82 -7.20 -12.86
C LYS A 58 -8.25 -7.73 -11.50
N ASN A 59 -7.78 -7.11 -10.41
CA ASN A 59 -8.09 -7.53 -9.05
C ASN A 59 -9.56 -7.19 -8.71
N LYS A 60 -10.38 -8.21 -8.49
CA LYS A 60 -11.81 -8.07 -8.20
C LYS A 60 -12.10 -7.50 -6.80
N MET A 61 -11.11 -7.46 -5.91
CA MET A 61 -11.27 -6.91 -4.56
C MET A 61 -11.36 -5.38 -4.57
N PHE A 62 -10.79 -4.73 -5.59
CA PHE A 62 -10.72 -3.28 -5.71
C PHE A 62 -11.66 -2.75 -6.79
N LYS A 63 -12.14 -1.52 -6.59
CA LYS A 63 -12.89 -0.73 -7.56
C LYS A 63 -12.02 -0.45 -8.78
N LYS A 64 -12.67 -0.24 -9.92
CA LYS A 64 -11.99 0.27 -11.14
C LYS A 64 -11.74 1.77 -11.02
N GLY A 65 -10.77 2.28 -11.78
CA GLY A 65 -10.49 3.72 -11.84
C GLY A 65 -9.70 4.27 -10.64
N ILE A 66 -8.92 3.41 -9.97
CA ILE A 66 -8.05 3.77 -8.86
C ILE A 66 -7.11 4.92 -9.27
N LYS A 67 -7.05 5.96 -8.44
CA LYS A 67 -6.11 7.06 -8.60
C LYS A 67 -4.82 6.74 -7.85
N TYR A 68 -3.70 6.94 -8.52
CA TYR A 68 -2.38 6.71 -7.96
C TYR A 68 -1.53 7.97 -8.04
N ALA A 69 -0.54 8.06 -7.16
CA ALA A 69 0.49 9.09 -7.22
C ALA A 69 1.41 8.93 -8.45
N GLY A 70 2.26 9.94 -8.67
CA GLY A 70 3.38 9.85 -9.62
C GLY A 70 4.40 8.78 -9.23
N LYS A 71 5.21 8.37 -10.20
CA LYS A 71 6.35 7.46 -9.98
C LYS A 71 7.50 8.20 -9.31
N SER A 72 8.38 7.45 -8.65
CA SER A 72 9.53 7.95 -7.89
C SER A 72 10.74 7.05 -8.10
N LYS A 73 11.95 7.58 -7.80
CA LYS A 73 13.20 6.79 -7.79
C LYS A 73 13.34 5.88 -6.56
N GLN A 74 12.53 6.13 -5.53
CA GLN A 74 12.49 5.36 -4.30
C GLN A 74 11.04 5.29 -3.81
N TYR A 75 10.70 4.18 -3.17
CA TYR A 75 9.39 3.96 -2.58
C TYR A 75 9.55 3.49 -1.14
N ILE A 76 8.57 3.82 -0.31
CA ILE A 76 8.34 3.12 0.96
C ILE A 76 7.36 1.98 0.67
N TYR A 77 7.58 0.81 1.25
CA TYR A 77 6.68 -0.31 1.07
C TYR A 77 6.38 -1.01 2.39
N THR A 78 5.19 -1.60 2.47
CA THR A 78 4.78 -2.49 3.56
C THR A 78 3.89 -3.60 2.98
N ARG A 79 3.90 -4.75 3.65
CA ARG A 79 2.95 -5.83 3.40
C ARG A 79 1.72 -5.60 4.26
N VAL A 80 0.55 -5.73 3.64
CA VAL A 80 -0.77 -5.55 4.24
C VAL A 80 -1.55 -6.82 4.03
N THR A 81 -2.06 -7.38 5.11
CA THR A 81 -2.97 -8.52 5.09
C THR A 81 -4.38 -7.98 5.31
N ILE A 82 -5.27 -8.26 4.38
CA ILE A 82 -6.66 -7.80 4.39
C ILE A 82 -7.55 -9.03 4.51
N CYS A 83 -8.42 -9.04 5.52
CA CYS A 83 -9.42 -10.08 5.72
C CYS A 83 -10.80 -9.48 5.45
N ILE A 84 -11.50 -10.02 4.46
CA ILE A 84 -12.91 -9.71 4.18
C ILE A 84 -13.69 -11.00 4.47
N ASP A 85 -14.68 -10.92 5.35
CA ASP A 85 -15.35 -12.09 5.91
C ASP A 85 -14.33 -13.09 6.49
N ASN A 86 -14.08 -14.21 5.80
CA ASN A 86 -13.08 -15.23 6.16
C ASN A 86 -11.95 -15.38 5.12
N ASP A 87 -11.97 -14.57 4.06
CA ASP A 87 -10.97 -14.62 2.99
C ASP A 87 -9.83 -13.66 3.31
N THR A 88 -8.66 -14.24 3.61
CA THR A 88 -7.45 -13.48 3.91
C THR A 88 -6.56 -13.38 2.67
N THR A 89 -6.25 -12.15 2.25
CA THR A 89 -5.35 -11.88 1.13
C THR A 89 -4.21 -10.97 1.56
N SER A 90 -3.02 -11.16 0.97
CA SER A 90 -1.85 -10.32 1.26
C SER A 90 -1.46 -9.52 0.04
N HIS A 91 -1.17 -8.24 0.28
CA HIS A 91 -0.73 -7.29 -0.74
C HIS A 91 0.52 -6.56 -0.27
N THR A 92 1.38 -6.14 -1.18
CA THR A 92 2.45 -5.20 -0.89
C THR A 92 2.10 -3.85 -1.50
N PHE A 93 2.03 -2.83 -0.65
CA PHE A 93 1.76 -1.45 -1.05
C PHE A 93 3.06 -0.67 -1.17
N TYR A 94 3.13 0.19 -2.19
CA TYR A 94 4.24 1.10 -2.43
C TYR A 94 3.73 2.53 -2.35
N LEU A 95 4.33 3.32 -1.47
CA LEU A 95 3.99 4.70 -1.19
C LEU A 95 5.05 5.64 -1.76
N THR A 96 4.66 6.91 -1.93
CA THR A 96 5.62 7.99 -2.17
C THR A 96 6.66 8.07 -1.03
N PRO A 97 7.89 8.58 -1.27
CA PRO A 97 8.93 8.68 -0.24
C PRO A 97 8.50 9.43 1.03
N ASP A 98 7.62 10.41 0.87
CA ASP A 98 7.04 11.22 1.95
C ASP A 98 5.82 10.54 2.62
N MET A 99 5.42 9.35 2.17
CA MET A 99 4.27 8.57 2.64
C MET A 99 2.99 9.40 2.68
N ASN A 100 2.68 10.10 1.59
CA ASN A 100 1.45 10.88 1.47
C ASN A 100 0.43 10.21 0.54
N GLN A 101 0.87 9.33 -0.38
CA GLN A 101 -0.01 8.70 -1.36
C GLN A 101 0.49 7.31 -1.78
N VAL A 102 -0.43 6.46 -2.22
CA VAL A 102 -0.12 5.15 -2.82
C VAL A 102 0.28 5.32 -4.30
N VAL A 103 1.42 4.72 -4.67
CA VAL A 103 1.93 4.69 -6.05
C VAL A 103 1.44 3.43 -6.78
N SER A 104 1.51 2.28 -6.13
CA SER A 104 1.06 0.99 -6.67
C SER A 104 0.92 -0.04 -5.56
N PHE A 105 0.29 -1.16 -5.87
CA PHE A 105 0.29 -2.34 -5.01
C PHE A 105 0.32 -3.60 -5.87
N LYS A 106 0.70 -4.72 -5.26
CA LYS A 106 0.62 -6.05 -5.87
C LYS A 106 0.02 -7.05 -4.89
N ALA A 107 -0.69 -8.06 -5.41
CA ALA A 107 -0.99 -9.25 -4.63
C ALA A 107 0.31 -10.08 -4.42
N ASN A 108 0.36 -10.83 -3.33
CA ASN A 108 1.47 -11.73 -2.99
C ASN A 108 1.17 -13.18 -3.35
#